data_AF-A0A7V3RYG2-F1
#
_entry.id   AF-A0A7V3RYG2-F1
#
_cell.length_a   1.000
_cell.length_b   1.000
_cell.length_c   1.000
_cell.angle_alpha   90.00
_cell.angle_beta   90.00
_cell.angle_gamma   90.00
#
_symmetry.space_group_name_H-M   'P 1'
#
loop_
_entity.id
_entity.type
_entity.pdbx_description
1 polymer ?
#
loop_
_entity_poly.entity_id
_entity_poly.type
_entity_poly.pdbx_seq_one_letter_code
_entity_poly.pdbx_strand_id
1 'polypeptide(L)' 'MHGKTYDALVVGTGPAGAAVALRLAKAGKKVGIIERGPRVSRPGTILGML' A
#
# COMPACT_ATOMS: atom_id res chain seq x y z
N MET A 1 -24.49 -3.74 4.15
CA MET A 1 -23.04 -3.49 4.13
C MET A 1 -22.69 -2.74 2.85
N HIS A 2 -22.12 -1.54 2.91
CA HIS A 2 -21.66 -0.83 1.71
C HIS A 2 -20.18 -1.14 1.48
N GLY A 3 -19.90 -2.14 0.63
CA GLY A 3 -18.54 -2.46 0.21
C GLY A 3 -18.07 -1.51 -0.89
N LYS A 4 -16.84 -1.01 -0.79
CA LYS A 4 -16.18 -0.36 -1.93
C LYS A 4 -15.56 -1.45 -2.82
N THR A 5 -15.89 -1.45 -4.10
CA THR A 5 -15.27 -2.35 -5.09
C THR A 5 -13.93 -1.79 -5.53
N TYR A 6 -12.93 -2.67 -5.58
CA TYR A 6 -11.57 -2.41 -6.06
C TYR A 6 -11.17 -3.55 -7.01
N ASP A 7 -10.29 -3.27 -7.96
CA ASP A 7 -9.72 -4.30 -8.83
C ASP A 7 -8.65 -5.11 -8.10
N ALA A 8 -7.99 -4.50 -7.10
CA ALA A 8 -6.98 -5.15 -6.27
C ALA A 8 -6.94 -4.55 -4.86
N LEU A 9 -6.65 -5.40 -3.87
CA LEU A 9 -6.34 -5.01 -2.50
C LEU A 9 -4.91 -5.42 -2.15
N VAL A 10 -4.08 -4.46 -1.75
CA VAL A 10 -2.72 -4.70 -1.28
C VAL A 10 -2.71 -4.65 0.25
N VAL A 11 -2.18 -5.70 0.87
CA VAL A 11 -2.03 -5.79 2.33
C VAL A 11 -0.56 -5.59 2.67
N GLY A 12 -0.26 -4.51 3.38
CA GLY A 12 1.09 -4.06 3.73
C GLY A 12 1.51 -2.82 2.96
N THR A 13 1.99 -1.78 3.66
CA THR A 13 2.53 -0.53 3.06
C THR A 13 4.06 -0.45 3.09
N GLY A 14 4.74 -1.57 3.34
CA GLY A 14 6.19 -1.68 3.18
C GLY A 14 6.66 -1.48 1.73
N PRO A 15 7.98 -1.50 1.46
CA PRO A 15 8.54 -1.19 0.14
C PRO A 15 7.92 -1.99 -1.01
N ALA A 16 7.71 -3.30 -0.81
CA ALA A 16 7.07 -4.16 -1.80
C ALA A 16 5.60 -3.79 -2.02
N GLY A 17 4.83 -3.59 -0.95
CA GLY A 17 3.40 -3.25 -1.04
C GLY A 17 3.17 -1.90 -1.72
N ALA A 18 3.96 -0.89 -1.35
CA ALA A 18 3.94 0.42 -2.01
C ALA A 18 4.29 0.32 -3.50
N ALA A 19 5.34 -0.45 -3.86
CA ALA A 19 5.74 -0.64 -5.24
C ALA A 19 4.67 -1.36 -6.09
N VAL A 20 4.00 -2.37 -5.53
CA VAL A 20 2.91 -3.10 -6.19
C VAL A 20 1.69 -2.20 -6.38
N ALA A 21 1.26 -1.50 -5.33
CA ALA A 21 0.11 -0.60 -5.40
C ALA A 21 0.33 0.52 -6.44
N LEU A 22 1.53 1.10 -6.47
CA LEU A 22 1.90 2.12 -7.46
C LEU A 22 1.88 1.56 -8.89
N ARG A 23 2.43 0.37 -9.11
CA ARG A 23 2.42 -0.27 -10.45
C ARG A 23 1.00 -0.55 -10.93
N LEU A 24 0.14 -1.09 -10.07
CA LEU A 24 -1.25 -1.37 -10.40
C LEU A 24 -2.04 -0.09 -10.68
N ALA A 25 -1.83 0.96 -9.88
CA ALA A 25 -2.44 2.26 -10.12
C ALA A 25 -1.99 2.87 -11.46
N LYS A 26 -0.70 2.80 -11.79
CA LYS A 26 -0.16 3.25 -13.10
C LYS A 26 -0.73 2.44 -14.27
N ALA A 27 -1.12 1.18 -14.04
CA ALA A 27 -1.82 0.35 -15.02
C ALA A 27 -3.34 0.62 -15.09
N GLY A 28 -3.83 1.68 -14.43
CA GLY A 28 -5.23 2.10 -14.48
C GLY A 28 -6.18 1.31 -13.57
N LYS A 29 -5.65 0.52 -12.62
CA LYS A 29 -6.49 -0.25 -11.69
C LYS A 29 -6.92 0.59 -10.50
N LYS A 30 -8.15 0.36 -10.02
CA LYS A 30 -8.65 0.90 -8.76
C LYS A 30 -8.12 0.04 -7.61
N VAL A 31 -7.09 0.52 -6.93
CA VAL A 31 -6.36 -0.24 -5.90
C VAL A 31 -6.70 0.28 -4.51
N GLY A 32 -7.01 -0.63 -3.58
CA GLY A 32 -7.01 -0.36 -2.14
C GLY A 32 -5.69 -0.82 -1.53
N ILE A 33 -5.16 -0.09 -0.54
CA ILE A 33 -4.01 -0.53 0.26
C ILE A 33 -4.32 -0.37 1.75
N ILE A 34 -4.00 -1.39 2.54
CA ILE A 34 -4.21 -1.40 3.99
C ILE A 34 -2.93 -1.80 4.73
N GLU A 35 -2.73 -1.24 5.92
CA GLU A 35 -1.62 -1.55 6.81
C GLU A 35 -2.14 -1.61 8.24
N ARG A 36 -1.64 -2.57 9.02
CA ARG A 36 -1.97 -2.71 10.44
C ARG A 36 -1.11 -1.79 11.30
N GLY A 37 0.16 -1.66 10.95
CA GLY A 37 1.18 -0.97 11.74
C GLY A 37 0.94 0.55 11.87
N PRO A 38 1.56 1.17 12.89
CA PRO A 38 1.57 2.63 13.01
C PRO A 38 2.21 3.25 11.76
N ARG A 39 1.85 4.52 11.48
CA ARG A 39 2.48 5.30 10.41
C ARG A 39 4.00 5.20 10.56
N VAL A 40 4.65 4.79 9.49
CA VAL A 40 5.98 4.16 9.43
C VAL A 40 6.99 4.76 10.42
N SER A 41 7.36 4.00 11.46
CA SER A 41 8.50 4.26 12.35
C SER A 41 9.42 3.04 12.45
N ARG A 42 9.44 2.19 11.41
CA ARG A 42 10.26 0.97 11.41
C ARG A 42 11.64 1.26 10.80
N PRO A 43 12.74 0.98 11.54
CA PRO A 43 14.09 1.01 10.99
C PRO A 43 14.19 0.09 9.75
N GLY A 44 14.80 0.59 8.67
CA GLY A 44 14.97 -0.14 7.41
C GLY A 44 13.93 0.15 6.32
N THR A 45 13.08 1.16 6.49
CA THR A 45 12.22 1.70 5.42
C THR A 45 12.77 3.04 4.92
N ILE A 46 12.45 3.43 3.68
CA ILE A 46 12.98 4.66 3.05
C ILE A 46 12.62 5.93 3.85
N LEU A 47 11.50 5.90 4.58
CA LEU A 47 11.03 7.01 5.41
C LEU A 47 11.63 6.98 6.83
N GLY A 48 12.11 5.81 7.30
CA GLY A 48 12.82 5.68 8.57
C GLY A 48 14.33 5.90 8.46
N MET A 49 14.82 6.28 7.28
CA MET A 49 16.21 6.68 7.02
C MET A 49 16.36 8.21 6.86
N LEU A 50 15.24 8.95 6.89
CA LEU A 50 15.18 10.42 6.93
C LEU A 50 14.94 10.87 8.38
#